data_AF-A0A564Z213-F1
#
_entry.id   AF-A0A564Z213-F1
#
_cell.length_a   1.000
_cell.length_b   1.000
_cell.length_c   1.000
_cell.angle_alpha   90.00
_cell.angle_beta   90.00
_cell.angle_gamma   90.00
#
_symmetry.space_group_name_H-M   'P 1'
#
loop_
_entity.id
_entity.type
_entity.pdbx_description
1 polymer ?
#
loop_
_entity_poly.entity_id
_entity_poly.type
_entity_poly.pdbx_seq_one_letter_code
_entity_poly.pdbx_strand_id
1 'polypeptide(L)'
;MAARDHLTSVLICLLNETVALLRGIWDINAPAVSLLGCIKLLQKFVEIVCYDTWTFGLKPKRLDIADAHLYDEALSLLIDLKSKFRIPPTSNVEYFKSEKFEQLFIYVTARTLYVYGGQHELLASWLSIEADKIIELYAEDDVLLFRILITLLMIENMHLKSLGKNKSSIPSAHDLFASILKWINFDRHIIIDWLVSPETDCLTYLLAYTKRLGAASNEEMTAEQRDLWRPSTKWLEKHRENVNKLLTEIVQSLITLNNANSLPFSPELLIANINKATKVLL
;
A
#
# COMPACT_ATOMS: atom_id res chain seq x y z
N MET A 1 9.93 10.50 32.57
CA MET A 1 10.84 9.50 31.99
C MET A 1 10.47 8.09 32.44
N ALA A 2 10.49 7.76 33.74
CA ALA A 2 10.13 6.43 34.26
C ALA A 2 8.79 5.82 33.76
N ALA A 3 7.72 6.62 33.59
CA ALA A 3 6.44 6.12 33.08
C ALA A 3 6.48 5.72 31.59
N ARG A 4 7.32 6.38 30.79
CA ARG A 4 7.50 6.08 29.36
C ARG A 4 8.28 4.79 29.18
N ASP A 5 9.29 4.57 30.03
CA ASP A 5 10.13 3.37 30.00
C ASP A 5 9.33 2.14 30.47
N HIS A 6 8.46 2.32 31.48
CA HIS A 6 7.54 1.27 31.95
C HIS A 6 6.51 0.88 30.86
N LEU A 7 5.86 1.85 30.22
CA LEU A 7 4.90 1.58 29.13
C LEU A 7 5.57 0.84 27.96
N THR A 8 6.80 1.23 27.62
CA THR A 8 7.57 0.58 26.55
C THR A 8 7.87 -0.88 26.89
N SER A 9 8.28 -1.16 28.13
CA SER A 9 8.53 -2.53 28.60
C SER A 9 7.26 -3.40 28.58
N VAL A 10 6.12 -2.86 29.03
CA VAL A 10 4.83 -3.56 28.99
C VAL A 10 4.40 -3.88 27.56
N LEU A 11 4.57 -2.93 26.64
CA LEU A 11 4.25 -3.13 25.23
C LEU A 11 5.12 -4.25 24.62
N ILE A 12 6.43 -4.25 24.88
CA ILE A 12 7.34 -5.30 24.40
C ILE A 12 6.93 -6.67 24.94
N CYS A 13 6.54 -6.77 26.21
CA CYS A 13 6.06 -8.02 26.79
C CYS A 13 4.79 -8.53 26.08
N LEU A 14 3.79 -7.66 25.87
CA LEU A 14 2.57 -7.99 25.12
C LEU A 14 2.86 -8.45 23.69
N LEU A 15 3.82 -7.80 23.03
CA LEU A 15 4.24 -8.14 21.67
C LEU A 15 4.91 -9.53 21.62
N ASN A 16 5.78 -9.84 22.57
CA ASN A 16 6.40 -11.18 22.68
C ASN A 16 5.36 -12.28 22.96
N GLU A 17 4.41 -12.04 23.87
CA GLU A 17 3.30 -12.97 24.14
C GLU A 17 2.42 -13.17 22.90
N THR A 18 2.20 -12.11 22.12
CA THR A 18 1.46 -12.19 20.85
C THR A 18 2.20 -13.07 19.84
N VAL A 19 3.53 -12.92 19.72
CA VAL A 19 4.36 -13.79 18.87
C VAL A 19 4.27 -15.25 19.32
N ALA A 20 4.41 -15.52 20.63
CA ALA A 20 4.31 -16.86 21.19
C ALA A 20 2.93 -17.50 20.93
N LEU A 21 1.84 -16.75 21.12
CA LEU A 21 0.49 -17.17 20.81
C LEU A 21 0.34 -17.51 19.32
N LEU A 22 0.82 -16.63 18.44
CA LEU A 22 0.73 -16.83 17.00
C LEU A 22 1.49 -18.10 16.57
N ARG A 23 2.71 -18.32 17.06
CA ARG A 23 3.49 -19.57 16.85
C ARG A 23 2.71 -20.80 17.33
N GLY A 24 2.17 -20.74 18.55
CA GLY A 24 1.38 -21.84 19.11
C GLY A 24 0.17 -22.20 18.25
N ILE A 25 -0.57 -21.20 17.74
CA ILE A 25 -1.71 -21.43 16.84
C ILE A 25 -1.26 -22.07 15.52
N TRP A 26 -0.09 -21.70 14.98
CA TRP A 26 0.44 -22.30 13.76
C TRP A 26 0.97 -23.71 13.95
N ASP A 27 1.58 -24.02 15.08
CA ASP A 27 2.16 -25.36 15.33
C ASP A 27 1.09 -26.43 15.55
N ILE A 28 -0.09 -26.05 16.04
CA ILE A 28 -1.22 -26.98 16.24
C ILE A 28 -2.09 -27.17 14.98
N ASN A 29 -1.71 -26.60 13.83
CA ASN A 29 -2.51 -26.62 12.59
C ASN A 29 -3.97 -26.17 12.82
N ALA A 30 -4.15 -25.00 13.44
CA ALA A 30 -5.47 -24.52 13.83
C ALA A 30 -6.44 -24.34 12.63
N PRO A 31 -7.77 -24.37 12.87
CA PRO A 31 -8.78 -24.19 11.83
C PRO A 31 -8.65 -22.88 11.04
N ALA A 32 -9.20 -22.83 9.84
CA ALA A 32 -9.13 -21.66 8.95
C ALA A 32 -9.62 -20.35 9.59
N VAL A 33 -10.65 -20.40 10.44
CA VAL A 33 -11.13 -19.21 11.17
C VAL A 33 -10.09 -18.67 12.15
N SER A 34 -9.32 -19.56 12.79
CA SER A 34 -8.21 -19.21 13.68
C SER A 34 -7.07 -18.59 12.89
N LEU A 35 -6.79 -19.07 11.68
CA LEU A 35 -5.79 -18.47 10.78
C LEU A 35 -6.17 -17.04 10.36
N LEU A 36 -7.46 -16.77 10.10
CA LEU A 36 -7.92 -15.40 9.84
C LEU A 36 -7.78 -14.49 11.07
N GLY A 37 -8.03 -15.02 12.26
CA GLY A 37 -7.73 -14.31 13.51
C GLY A 37 -6.23 -14.01 13.67
N CYS A 38 -5.39 -15.01 13.39
CA CYS A 38 -3.93 -14.87 13.43
C CYS A 38 -3.42 -13.81 12.47
N ILE A 39 -3.87 -13.79 11.20
CA ILE A 39 -3.37 -12.80 10.25
C ILE A 39 -3.80 -11.38 10.62
N LYS A 40 -4.97 -11.19 11.24
CA LYS A 40 -5.40 -9.88 11.78
C LYS A 40 -4.58 -9.45 12.98
N LEU A 41 -4.25 -10.38 13.88
CA LEU A 41 -3.33 -10.09 14.99
C LEU A 41 -1.93 -9.77 14.49
N LEU A 42 -1.43 -10.53 13.51
CA LEU A 42 -0.14 -10.27 12.86
C LEU A 42 -0.13 -8.91 12.14
N GLN A 43 -1.23 -8.53 11.47
CA GLN A 43 -1.39 -7.19 10.90
C GLN A 43 -1.20 -6.12 11.97
N LYS A 44 -1.89 -6.23 13.11
CA LYS A 44 -1.79 -5.25 14.19
C LYS A 44 -0.41 -5.24 14.84
N PHE A 45 0.20 -6.40 15.00
CA PHE A 45 1.58 -6.53 15.43
C PHE A 45 2.53 -5.76 14.49
N VAL A 46 2.46 -6.00 13.18
CA VAL A 46 3.27 -5.31 12.17
C VAL A 46 2.99 -3.80 12.17
N GLU A 47 1.73 -3.37 12.28
CA GLU A 47 1.39 -1.94 12.34
C GLU A 47 2.01 -1.27 13.58
N ILE A 48 1.96 -1.92 14.75
CA ILE A 48 2.48 -1.40 16.02
C ILE A 48 4.00 -1.43 16.07
N VAL A 49 4.62 -2.54 15.65
CA VAL A 49 6.08 -2.71 15.68
C VAL A 49 6.69 -1.82 14.60
N CYS A 50 6.18 -1.90 13.38
CA CYS A 50 6.89 -1.39 12.21
C CYS A 50 6.66 0.09 11.89
N TYR A 51 5.60 0.73 12.39
CA TYR A 51 5.20 2.06 11.92
C TYR A 51 4.92 3.06 13.06
N ASP A 52 5.36 4.32 12.87
CA ASP A 52 5.23 5.39 13.88
C ASP A 52 3.77 5.84 14.10
N THR A 53 2.94 5.68 13.08
CA THR A 53 1.53 6.08 13.10
C THR A 53 0.70 4.99 12.46
N TRP A 54 -0.54 4.85 12.94
CA TRP A 54 -1.52 3.90 12.39
C TRP A 54 -2.06 4.37 11.03
N THR A 55 -1.64 5.54 10.56
CA THR A 55 -2.28 6.29 9.49
C THR A 55 -1.29 6.85 8.47
N PHE A 56 -1.71 6.82 7.19
CA PHE A 56 -1.31 7.57 5.98
C PHE A 56 0.17 7.73 5.60
N GLY A 57 1.07 8.00 6.55
CA GLY A 57 2.46 8.33 6.21
C GLY A 57 3.35 7.14 5.86
N LEU A 58 2.88 5.91 6.15
CA LEU A 58 3.66 4.66 6.15
C LEU A 58 5.14 4.87 6.54
N LYS A 59 5.42 5.73 7.53
CA LYS A 59 6.79 6.01 7.95
C LYS A 59 7.23 4.82 8.80
N PRO A 60 8.19 4.01 8.32
CA PRO A 60 8.74 2.97 9.16
C PRO A 60 9.33 3.63 10.40
N LYS A 61 9.17 3.00 11.57
CA LYS A 61 9.90 3.44 12.76
C LYS A 61 11.39 3.40 12.44
N ARG A 62 12.14 4.38 12.96
CA ARG A 62 13.59 4.31 12.87
C ARG A 62 14.08 3.06 13.62
N LEU A 63 15.03 2.35 13.01
CA LEU A 63 15.60 1.08 13.50
C LEU A 63 16.22 1.19 14.91
N ASP A 64 16.52 2.39 15.38
CA ASP A 64 17.05 2.68 16.73
C ASP A 64 15.97 2.61 17.85
N ILE A 65 14.68 2.68 17.49
CA ILE A 65 13.52 2.56 18.41
C ILE A 65 12.84 1.18 18.28
N ALA A 66 13.18 0.48 17.21
CA ALA A 66 12.55 -0.71 16.71
C ALA A 66 13.30 -1.95 17.22
N ASP A 67 12.64 -2.81 18.00
CA ASP A 67 13.24 -4.05 18.49
C ASP A 67 13.44 -5.01 17.32
N ALA A 68 14.66 -5.04 16.76
CA ALA A 68 15.02 -5.84 15.58
C ALA A 68 14.59 -7.31 15.70
N HIS A 69 14.60 -7.87 16.91
CA HIS A 69 14.12 -9.22 17.16
C HIS A 69 12.63 -9.38 16.85
N LEU A 70 11.78 -8.42 17.25
CA LEU A 70 10.34 -8.48 16.97
C LEU A 70 10.04 -8.34 15.47
N TYR A 71 10.86 -7.58 14.74
CA TYR A 71 10.77 -7.55 13.28
C TYR A 71 11.09 -8.92 12.68
N ASP A 72 12.20 -9.55 13.13
CA ASP A 72 12.67 -10.82 12.58
C ASP A 72 11.66 -11.93 12.85
N GLU A 73 11.04 -11.89 14.02
CA GLU A 73 9.88 -12.71 14.34
C GLU A 73 8.74 -12.46 13.35
N ALA A 74 8.31 -11.22 13.10
CA ALA A 74 7.24 -10.92 12.13
C ALA A 74 7.49 -11.58 10.76
N LEU A 75 8.72 -11.48 10.26
CA LEU A 75 9.12 -12.04 8.97
C LEU A 75 9.14 -13.57 9.01
N SER A 76 9.71 -14.18 10.06
CA SER A 76 9.70 -15.63 10.27
C SER A 76 8.28 -16.18 10.25
N LEU A 77 7.37 -15.52 10.96
CA LEU A 77 5.97 -15.92 11.04
C LEU A 77 5.26 -15.89 9.68
N LEU A 78 5.57 -14.88 8.84
CA LEU A 78 5.06 -14.82 7.46
C LEU A 78 5.62 -15.93 6.58
N ILE A 79 6.91 -16.27 6.72
CA ILE A 79 7.55 -17.37 5.97
C ILE A 79 6.93 -18.71 6.36
N ASP A 80 6.74 -18.95 7.67
CA ASP A 80 6.06 -20.13 8.19
C ASP A 80 4.63 -20.22 7.65
N LEU A 81 3.89 -19.10 7.66
CA LEU A 81 2.55 -19.04 7.11
C LEU A 81 2.54 -19.39 5.63
N LYS A 82 3.42 -18.79 4.81
CA LYS A 82 3.49 -19.09 3.38
C LYS A 82 3.82 -20.55 3.08
N SER A 83 4.70 -21.18 3.87
CA SER A 83 5.13 -22.56 3.65
C SER A 83 4.10 -23.60 4.11
N LYS A 84 3.38 -23.32 5.21
CA LYS A 84 2.36 -24.20 5.79
C LYS A 84 0.98 -24.00 5.17
N PHE A 85 0.73 -22.86 4.52
CA PHE A 85 -0.57 -22.55 3.94
C PHE A 85 -0.87 -23.40 2.70
N ARG A 86 -1.65 -24.46 2.93
CA ARG A 86 -2.45 -25.10 1.89
C ARG A 86 -3.89 -24.69 2.18
N ILE A 87 -4.50 -23.89 1.30
CA ILE A 87 -5.94 -23.62 1.38
C ILE A 87 -6.63 -24.99 1.41
N PRO A 88 -7.27 -25.40 2.53
CA PRO A 88 -8.01 -26.64 2.53
C PRO A 88 -9.10 -26.49 1.48
N PRO A 89 -9.21 -27.41 0.51
CA PRO A 89 -10.34 -27.39 -0.40
C PRO A 89 -11.58 -27.56 0.48
N THR A 90 -12.44 -26.55 0.51
CA THR A 90 -13.72 -26.55 1.25
C THR A 90 -13.59 -26.64 2.78
N SER A 91 -13.12 -25.58 3.46
CA SER A 91 -13.53 -25.44 4.86
C SER A 91 -14.98 -24.95 4.87
N ASN A 92 -15.92 -25.86 5.16
CA ASN A 92 -17.36 -25.62 5.37
C ASN A 92 -17.66 -24.71 6.60
N VAL A 93 -16.80 -23.74 6.89
CA VAL A 93 -16.99 -22.77 7.95
C VAL A 93 -17.62 -21.56 7.30
N GLU A 94 -18.92 -21.39 7.51
CA GLU A 94 -19.80 -20.32 6.98
C GLU A 94 -19.21 -18.89 7.11
N TYR A 95 -18.21 -18.71 7.98
CA TYR A 95 -17.57 -17.44 8.31
C TYR A 95 -16.16 -17.24 7.73
N PHE A 96 -15.52 -18.25 7.13
CA PHE A 96 -14.19 -18.10 6.54
C PHE A 96 -14.29 -17.78 5.04
N LYS A 97 -13.90 -16.55 4.67
CA LYS A 97 -13.77 -16.12 3.27
C LYS A 97 -12.29 -16.17 2.88
N SER A 98 -11.92 -17.10 2.00
CA SER A 98 -10.54 -17.27 1.50
C SER A 98 -9.98 -16.00 0.88
N GLU A 99 -10.81 -15.27 0.13
CA GLU A 99 -10.44 -14.00 -0.50
C GLU A 99 -10.02 -12.95 0.52
N LYS A 100 -10.76 -12.82 1.63
CA LYS A 100 -10.42 -11.89 2.73
C LYS A 100 -9.11 -12.26 3.42
N PHE A 101 -8.84 -13.56 3.54
CA PHE A 101 -7.58 -14.03 4.06
C PHE A 101 -6.43 -13.66 3.11
N GLU A 102 -6.59 -13.91 1.81
CA GLU A 102 -5.59 -13.61 0.78
C GLU A 102 -5.28 -12.11 0.69
N GLN A 103 -6.31 -11.25 0.67
CA GLN A 103 -6.20 -9.79 0.77
C GLN A 103 -5.34 -9.39 1.99
N LEU A 104 -5.72 -9.83 3.18
CA LEU A 104 -5.00 -9.48 4.40
C LEU A 104 -3.57 -10.01 4.40
N PHE A 105 -3.36 -11.24 3.91
CA PHE A 105 -2.04 -11.85 3.85
C PHE A 105 -1.09 -11.08 2.92
N ILE A 106 -1.54 -10.71 1.72
CA ILE A 106 -0.74 -9.90 0.78
C ILE A 106 -0.46 -8.52 1.38
N TYR A 107 -1.46 -7.89 2.00
CA TYR A 107 -1.28 -6.60 2.65
C TYR A 107 -0.24 -6.65 3.78
N VAL A 108 -0.37 -7.58 4.72
CA VAL A 108 0.57 -7.74 5.85
C VAL A 108 1.98 -8.08 5.37
N THR A 109 2.08 -8.93 4.35
CA THR A 109 3.35 -9.24 3.68
C THR A 109 4.00 -7.98 3.13
N ALA A 110 3.28 -7.21 2.30
CA ALA A 110 3.81 -6.01 1.68
C ALA A 110 4.28 -4.99 2.74
N ARG A 111 3.49 -4.81 3.81
CA ARG A 111 3.82 -3.90 4.93
C ARG A 111 5.04 -4.38 5.69
N THR A 112 5.20 -5.67 5.95
CA THR A 112 6.36 -6.20 6.67
C THR A 112 7.62 -6.05 5.81
N LEU A 113 7.54 -6.49 4.55
CA LEU A 113 8.67 -6.44 3.63
C LEU A 113 9.10 -5.02 3.27
N TYR A 114 8.18 -4.05 3.23
CA TYR A 114 8.52 -2.64 3.02
C TYR A 114 9.49 -2.12 4.08
N VAL A 115 9.29 -2.50 5.34
CA VAL A 115 10.19 -2.09 6.42
C VAL A 115 11.51 -2.85 6.36
N TYR A 116 11.48 -4.09 5.87
CA TYR A 116 12.67 -4.92 5.71
C TYR A 116 13.65 -4.45 4.63
N GLY A 117 13.24 -3.58 3.71
CA GLY A 117 14.07 -2.64 2.93
C GLY A 117 15.15 -3.20 1.99
N GLY A 118 15.93 -4.19 2.42
CA GLY A 118 17.08 -4.79 1.73
C GLY A 118 16.83 -6.17 1.12
N GLN A 119 15.65 -6.78 1.32
CA GLN A 119 15.31 -8.09 0.76
C GLN A 119 14.54 -7.94 -0.57
N HIS A 120 15.19 -7.33 -1.57
CA HIS A 120 14.56 -7.04 -2.85
C HIS A 120 14.08 -8.30 -3.60
N GLU A 121 14.80 -9.42 -3.49
CA GLU A 121 14.42 -10.71 -4.08
C GLU A 121 13.19 -11.33 -3.41
N LEU A 122 13.03 -11.14 -2.10
CA LEU A 122 11.86 -11.62 -1.37
C LEU A 122 10.62 -10.81 -1.72
N LEU A 123 10.77 -9.48 -1.77
CA LEU A 123 9.75 -8.54 -2.27
C LEU A 123 9.30 -8.91 -3.67
N ALA A 124 10.26 -9.15 -4.56
CA ALA A 124 10.04 -9.64 -5.91
C ALA A 124 9.21 -10.93 -5.94
N SER A 125 9.66 -11.95 -5.20
CA SER A 125 9.03 -13.27 -5.20
C SER A 125 7.60 -13.25 -4.68
N TRP A 126 7.28 -12.39 -3.71
CA TRP A 126 5.99 -12.42 -3.01
C TRP A 126 5.00 -11.41 -3.56
N LEU A 127 5.46 -10.34 -4.21
CA LEU A 127 4.62 -9.26 -4.72
C LEU A 127 4.60 -9.19 -6.25
N SER A 128 5.14 -10.18 -6.97
CA SER A 128 5.01 -10.27 -8.44
C SER A 128 3.61 -10.73 -8.84
N ILE A 129 2.62 -9.86 -8.60
CA ILE A 129 1.21 -10.05 -8.90
C ILE A 129 0.81 -9.02 -9.96
N GLU A 130 0.05 -9.41 -10.98
CA GLU A 130 -0.36 -8.45 -12.01
C GLU A 130 -1.25 -7.34 -11.42
N ALA A 131 -1.10 -6.11 -11.92
CA ALA A 131 -1.83 -4.94 -11.42
C ALA A 131 -3.35 -5.14 -11.46
N ASP A 132 -3.88 -5.67 -12.55
CA ASP A 132 -5.32 -5.94 -12.70
C ASP A 132 -5.83 -6.92 -11.63
N LYS A 133 -5.06 -7.98 -11.32
CA LYS A 133 -5.39 -8.94 -10.25
C LYS A 133 -5.38 -8.32 -8.86
N ILE A 134 -4.45 -7.40 -8.59
CA ILE A 134 -4.47 -6.63 -7.34
C ILE A 134 -5.75 -5.79 -7.28
N ILE A 135 -6.13 -5.08 -8.35
CA ILE A 135 -7.36 -4.27 -8.30
C ILE A 135 -8.60 -5.15 -8.10
N GLU A 136 -8.72 -6.24 -8.86
CA GLU A 136 -9.82 -7.22 -8.70
C GLU A 136 -9.91 -7.77 -7.28
N LEU A 137 -8.76 -8.11 -6.67
CA LEU A 137 -8.71 -8.68 -5.34
C LEU A 137 -9.20 -7.70 -4.27
N TYR A 138 -8.99 -6.38 -4.41
CA TYR A 138 -9.35 -5.38 -3.38
C TYR A 138 -10.55 -4.50 -3.75
N ALA A 139 -11.16 -4.71 -4.92
CA ALA A 139 -12.23 -3.89 -5.49
C ALA A 139 -13.45 -3.68 -4.58
N GLU A 140 -13.73 -4.61 -3.65
CA GLU A 140 -14.88 -4.52 -2.73
C GLU A 140 -14.56 -3.82 -1.40
N ASP A 141 -13.29 -3.47 -1.14
CA ASP A 141 -12.84 -2.83 0.11
C ASP A 141 -11.95 -1.63 -0.23
N ASP A 142 -12.58 -0.47 -0.46
CA ASP A 142 -11.90 0.78 -0.83
C ASP A 142 -10.80 1.19 0.17
N VAL A 143 -11.05 0.93 1.46
CA VAL A 143 -10.10 1.26 2.53
C VAL A 143 -8.83 0.44 2.37
N LEU A 144 -8.97 -0.88 2.22
CA LEU A 144 -7.82 -1.77 2.06
C LEU A 144 -7.15 -1.59 0.68
N LEU A 145 -7.93 -1.30 -0.36
CA LEU A 145 -7.45 -0.97 -1.71
C LEU A 145 -6.47 0.21 -1.68
N PHE A 146 -6.86 1.36 -1.11
CA PHE A 146 -5.94 2.50 -1.07
C PHE A 146 -4.72 2.26 -0.18
N ARG A 147 -4.87 1.51 0.91
CA ARG A 147 -3.75 1.12 1.77
C ARG A 147 -2.73 0.26 1.04
N ILE A 148 -3.17 -0.75 0.29
CA ILE A 148 -2.25 -1.58 -0.49
C ILE A 148 -1.62 -0.79 -1.63
N LEU A 149 -2.38 0.09 -2.31
CA LEU A 149 -1.87 0.93 -3.39
C LEU A 149 -0.77 1.89 -2.91
N ILE A 150 -0.95 2.55 -1.77
CA ILE A 150 0.09 3.41 -1.16
C ILE A 150 1.32 2.58 -0.78
N THR A 151 1.10 1.40 -0.19
CA THR A 151 2.19 0.50 0.22
C THR A 151 3.03 0.08 -0.97
N LEU A 152 2.40 -0.42 -2.05
CA LEU A 152 3.09 -0.83 -3.27
C LEU A 152 3.79 0.34 -3.95
N LEU A 153 3.17 1.53 -4.00
CA LEU A 153 3.81 2.75 -4.50
C LEU A 153 5.10 3.08 -3.73
N MET A 154 5.09 2.96 -2.40
CA MET A 154 6.26 3.25 -1.57
C MET A 154 7.36 2.21 -1.71
N ILE A 155 7.02 0.92 -1.80
CA ILE A 155 7.97 -0.16 -2.08
C ILE A 155 8.61 0.06 -3.47
N GLU A 156 7.82 0.29 -4.51
CA GLU A 156 8.34 0.50 -5.86
C GLU A 156 9.23 1.76 -5.90
N ASN A 157 8.83 2.87 -5.26
CA ASN A 157 9.66 4.08 -5.19
C ASN A 157 11.02 3.83 -4.52
N MET A 158 11.07 2.98 -3.50
CA MET A 158 12.31 2.56 -2.86
C MET A 158 13.16 1.70 -3.81
N HIS A 159 12.55 0.72 -4.48
CA HIS A 159 13.23 -0.15 -5.43
C HIS A 159 13.79 0.61 -6.64
N LEU A 160 13.03 1.55 -7.20
CA LEU A 160 13.47 2.35 -8.33
C LEU A 160 14.71 3.19 -7.98
N LYS A 161 14.79 3.71 -6.74
CA LYS A 161 15.97 4.44 -6.25
C LYS A 161 17.18 3.55 -6.05
N SER A 162 16.98 2.31 -5.58
CA SER A 162 18.07 1.39 -5.27
C SER A 162 18.58 0.60 -6.48
N LEU A 163 17.69 0.17 -7.37
CA LEU A 163 17.97 -0.81 -8.42
C LEU A 163 17.76 -0.28 -9.84
N GLY A 164 17.06 0.85 -10.00
CA GLY A 164 16.65 1.40 -11.29
C GLY A 164 15.40 0.74 -11.90
N LYS A 165 14.94 1.30 -13.03
CA LYS A 165 13.64 1.02 -13.67
C LYS A 165 13.43 -0.43 -14.13
N ASN A 166 14.48 -1.10 -14.61
CA ASN A 166 14.37 -2.43 -15.24
C ASN A 166 14.51 -3.61 -14.29
N LYS A 167 14.61 -3.36 -12.97
CA LYS A 167 14.88 -4.41 -11.97
C LYS A 167 13.76 -4.57 -10.94
N SER A 168 12.66 -3.83 -11.08
CA SER A 168 11.49 -3.98 -10.21
C SER A 168 10.55 -5.04 -10.78
N SER A 169 10.38 -6.14 -10.06
CA SER A 169 9.39 -7.19 -10.29
C SER A 169 8.08 -6.98 -9.50
N ILE A 170 8.00 -5.88 -8.76
CA ILE A 170 6.79 -5.39 -8.09
C ILE A 170 5.91 -4.67 -9.14
N PRO A 171 4.58 -4.66 -8.97
CA PRO A 171 3.67 -4.11 -9.96
C PRO A 171 3.91 -2.61 -10.07
N SER A 172 3.94 -2.07 -11.30
CA SER A 172 4.19 -0.65 -11.46
C SER A 172 3.03 0.16 -10.89
N ALA A 173 3.34 1.23 -10.14
CA ALA A 173 2.34 2.19 -9.69
C ALA A 173 1.58 2.82 -10.85
N HIS A 174 2.20 2.96 -12.03
CA HIS A 174 1.51 3.46 -13.22
C HIS A 174 0.49 2.44 -13.73
N ASP A 175 0.84 1.15 -13.75
CA ASP A 175 -0.08 0.08 -14.14
C ASP A 175 -1.21 -0.04 -13.12
N LEU A 176 -0.90 -0.06 -11.82
CA LEU A 176 -1.90 -0.06 -10.74
C LEU A 176 -2.88 1.12 -10.86
N PHE A 177 -2.36 2.33 -11.11
CA PHE A 177 -3.22 3.51 -11.31
C PHE A 177 -4.08 3.37 -12.58
N ALA A 178 -3.54 2.90 -13.69
CA ALA A 178 -4.34 2.68 -14.90
C ALA A 178 -5.39 1.57 -14.70
N SER A 179 -5.08 0.53 -13.93
CA SER A 179 -5.99 -0.57 -13.62
C SER A 179 -7.16 -0.13 -12.74
N ILE A 180 -6.93 0.66 -11.68
CA ILE A 180 -8.04 1.20 -10.86
C ILE A 180 -8.94 2.12 -11.70
N LEU A 181 -8.34 2.95 -12.56
CA LEU A 181 -9.11 3.85 -13.42
C LEU A 181 -9.96 3.10 -14.44
N LYS A 182 -9.45 2.00 -15.02
CA LYS A 182 -10.26 1.13 -15.90
C LYS A 182 -11.38 0.45 -15.14
N TRP A 183 -11.12 -0.02 -13.93
CA TRP A 183 -12.10 -0.72 -13.11
C TRP A 183 -13.32 0.16 -12.79
N ILE A 184 -13.08 1.45 -12.47
CA ILE A 184 -14.16 2.45 -12.32
C ILE A 184 -14.65 3.04 -13.65
N ASN A 185 -14.26 2.47 -14.79
CA ASN A 185 -14.58 2.97 -16.13
C ASN A 185 -14.27 4.47 -16.35
N PHE A 186 -13.18 4.95 -15.75
CA PHE A 186 -12.75 6.35 -15.76
C PHE A 186 -13.83 7.32 -15.25
N ASP A 187 -14.72 6.87 -14.36
CA ASP A 187 -15.72 7.73 -13.75
C ASP A 187 -15.09 8.62 -12.68
N ARG A 188 -15.06 9.94 -12.94
CA ARG A 188 -14.55 10.93 -11.99
C ARG A 188 -15.36 10.98 -10.70
N HIS A 189 -16.67 10.69 -10.75
CA HIS A 189 -17.55 10.84 -9.60
C HIS A 189 -17.16 9.84 -8.51
N ILE A 190 -16.77 8.62 -8.89
CA ILE A 190 -16.24 7.60 -7.96
C ILE A 190 -14.95 8.11 -7.29
N ILE A 191 -14.03 8.73 -8.03
CA ILE A 191 -12.81 9.31 -7.45
C ILE A 191 -13.15 10.44 -6.47
N ILE A 192 -14.11 11.30 -6.80
CA ILE A 192 -14.53 12.39 -5.92
C ILE A 192 -15.15 11.83 -4.64
N ASP A 193 -16.02 10.81 -4.74
CA ASP A 193 -16.63 10.15 -3.59
C ASP A 193 -15.58 9.55 -2.65
N TRP A 194 -14.56 8.89 -3.21
CA TRP A 194 -13.42 8.40 -2.44
C TRP A 194 -12.60 9.53 -1.80
N LEU A 195 -12.39 10.65 -2.51
CA LEU A 195 -11.64 11.79 -1.97
C LEU A 195 -12.34 12.47 -0.79
N VAL A 196 -13.67 12.54 -0.80
CA VAL A 196 -14.45 13.15 0.29
C VAL A 196 -14.74 12.17 1.43
N SER A 197 -14.64 10.86 1.19
CA SER A 197 -14.82 9.84 2.22
C SER A 197 -13.67 9.87 3.23
N PRO A 198 -13.95 10.01 4.54
CA PRO A 198 -12.93 9.99 5.58
C PRO A 198 -12.37 8.58 5.84
N GLU A 199 -13.01 7.55 5.29
CA GLU A 199 -12.63 6.15 5.52
C GLU A 199 -11.53 5.69 4.56
N THR A 200 -11.45 6.31 3.37
CA THR A 200 -10.48 5.90 2.35
C THR A 200 -9.19 6.71 2.42
N ASP A 201 -8.09 6.06 2.05
CA ASP A 201 -6.79 6.73 1.95
C ASP A 201 -6.59 7.36 0.54
N CYS A 202 -7.66 7.59 -0.23
CA CYS A 202 -7.61 8.05 -1.62
C CYS A 202 -6.86 9.37 -1.79
N LEU A 203 -7.14 10.37 -0.95
CA LEU A 203 -6.45 11.66 -0.98
C LEU A 203 -4.94 11.50 -0.81
N THR A 204 -4.53 10.67 0.14
CA THR A 204 -3.11 10.40 0.42
C THR A 204 -2.46 9.69 -0.76
N TYR A 205 -3.12 8.67 -1.31
CA TYR A 205 -2.64 7.95 -2.47
C TYR A 205 -2.47 8.88 -3.69
N LEU A 206 -3.49 9.67 -4.00
CA LEU A 206 -3.49 10.54 -5.17
C LEU A 206 -2.44 11.65 -5.02
N LEU A 207 -2.27 12.22 -3.82
CA LEU A 207 -1.17 13.15 -3.53
C LEU A 207 0.20 12.51 -3.75
N ALA A 208 0.43 11.29 -3.25
CA ALA A 208 1.70 10.59 -3.39
C ALA A 208 1.99 10.23 -4.85
N TYR A 209 1.00 9.71 -5.57
CA TYR A 209 1.12 9.31 -6.97
C TYR A 209 1.36 10.52 -7.89
N THR A 210 0.57 11.58 -7.76
CA THR A 210 0.73 12.80 -8.56
C THR A 210 2.04 13.51 -8.25
N LYS A 211 2.51 13.48 -7.00
CA LYS A 211 3.85 13.97 -6.63
C LYS A 211 4.96 13.17 -7.32
N ARG A 212 4.84 11.84 -7.41
CA ARG A 212 5.79 10.99 -8.17
C ARG A 212 5.80 11.41 -9.64
N LEU A 213 4.64 11.49 -10.29
CA LEU A 213 4.57 11.93 -11.68
C LEU A 213 5.20 13.31 -11.88
N GLY A 214 4.87 14.28 -11.03
CA GLY A 214 5.46 15.62 -11.08
C GLY A 214 6.97 15.66 -10.82
N ALA A 215 7.56 14.67 -10.14
CA ALA A 215 9.01 14.59 -9.99
C ALA A 215 9.73 14.37 -11.33
N ALA A 216 9.05 13.77 -12.32
CA ALA A 216 9.58 13.59 -13.67
C ALA A 216 9.72 14.90 -14.47
N SER A 217 9.18 16.02 -13.98
CA SER A 217 9.37 17.36 -14.53
C SER A 217 10.32 18.22 -13.70
N ASN A 218 11.01 17.66 -12.70
CA ASN A 218 11.96 18.44 -11.91
C ASN A 218 13.26 18.68 -12.70
N GLU A 219 13.46 19.91 -13.16
CA GLU A 219 14.63 20.31 -13.94
C GLU A 219 15.94 20.25 -13.13
N GLU A 220 15.86 20.32 -11.80
CA GLU A 220 17.02 20.19 -10.90
C GLU A 220 17.57 18.76 -10.82
N MET A 221 16.80 17.75 -11.22
CA MET A 221 17.22 16.34 -11.26
C MET A 221 17.93 16.02 -12.58
N THR A 222 18.76 14.96 -12.59
CA THR A 222 19.33 14.47 -13.85
C THR A 222 18.25 13.87 -14.76
N ALA A 223 18.53 13.74 -16.06
CA ALA A 223 17.59 13.12 -16.99
C ALA A 223 17.26 11.67 -16.62
N GLU A 224 18.26 10.92 -16.15
CA GLU A 224 18.12 9.54 -15.68
C GLU A 224 17.22 9.48 -14.43
N GLN A 225 17.41 10.40 -13.48
CA GLN A 225 16.58 10.49 -12.28
C GLN A 225 15.13 10.85 -12.61
N ARG A 226 14.91 11.73 -13.59
CA ARG A 226 13.56 12.04 -14.08
C ARG A 226 12.90 10.83 -14.74
N ASP A 227 13.64 10.07 -15.54
CA ASP A 227 13.10 8.91 -16.25
C ASP A 227 12.63 7.80 -15.30
N LEU A 228 13.23 7.65 -14.11
CA LEU A 228 12.77 6.72 -13.08
C LEU A 228 11.29 6.90 -12.72
N TRP A 229 10.81 8.14 -12.74
CA TRP A 229 9.44 8.47 -12.33
C TRP A 229 8.45 8.52 -13.49
N ARG A 230 8.93 8.45 -14.73
CA ARG A 230 8.09 8.51 -15.92
C ARG A 230 7.43 7.16 -16.21
N PRO A 231 6.15 7.15 -16.62
CA PRO A 231 5.54 5.97 -17.21
C PRO A 231 6.34 5.48 -18.42
N SER A 232 6.22 4.19 -18.74
CA SER A 232 6.84 3.64 -19.96
C SER A 232 6.17 4.19 -21.22
N THR A 233 6.85 4.11 -22.36
CA THR A 233 6.28 4.52 -23.66
C THR A 233 4.99 3.76 -23.98
N LYS A 234 5.00 2.43 -23.79
CA LYS A 234 3.80 1.58 -23.96
C LYS A 234 2.64 2.01 -23.07
N TRP A 235 2.92 2.40 -21.82
CA TRP A 235 1.90 2.91 -20.92
C TRP A 235 1.32 4.22 -21.44
N LEU A 236 2.17 5.15 -21.87
CA LEU A 236 1.74 6.45 -22.42
C LEU A 236 0.86 6.27 -23.67
N GLU A 237 1.27 5.43 -24.61
CA GLU A 237 0.50 5.12 -25.82
C GLU A 237 -0.90 4.60 -25.50
N LYS A 238 -1.03 3.76 -24.46
CA LYS A 238 -2.29 3.12 -24.09
C LYS A 238 -3.18 3.95 -23.17
N HIS A 239 -2.60 4.80 -22.32
CA HIS A 239 -3.32 5.39 -21.17
C HIS A 239 -3.27 6.91 -21.08
N ARG A 240 -2.33 7.59 -21.75
CA ARG A 240 -2.10 9.04 -21.52
C ARG A 240 -3.36 9.88 -21.68
N GLU A 241 -4.16 9.63 -22.72
CA GLU A 241 -5.27 10.51 -23.09
C GLU A 241 -6.40 10.42 -22.06
N ASN A 242 -6.85 9.19 -21.77
CA ASN A 242 -7.92 8.96 -20.79
C ASN A 242 -7.50 9.40 -19.38
N VAL A 243 -6.25 9.13 -18.98
CA VAL A 243 -5.75 9.54 -17.66
C VAL A 243 -5.65 11.06 -17.56
N ASN A 244 -5.13 11.75 -18.59
CA ASN A 244 -5.02 13.19 -18.58
C ASN A 244 -6.40 13.87 -18.56
N LYS A 245 -7.35 13.36 -19.36
CA LYS A 245 -8.74 13.80 -19.35
C LYS A 245 -9.35 13.68 -17.96
N LEU A 246 -9.27 12.50 -17.34
CA LEU A 246 -9.84 12.25 -16.02
C LEU A 246 -9.22 13.16 -14.95
N LEU A 247 -7.90 13.30 -14.93
CA LEU A 247 -7.20 14.18 -13.99
C LEU A 247 -7.64 15.64 -14.13
N THR A 248 -7.84 16.11 -15.36
CA THR A 248 -8.37 17.46 -15.64
C THR A 248 -9.79 17.62 -15.13
N GLU A 249 -10.64 16.62 -15.32
CA GLU A 249 -12.02 16.62 -14.83
C GLU A 249 -12.11 16.57 -13.29
N ILE A 250 -11.21 15.83 -12.63
CA ILE A 250 -11.06 15.82 -11.17
C ILE A 250 -10.70 17.23 -10.68
N VAL A 251 -9.73 17.90 -11.31
CA VAL A 251 -9.35 19.28 -10.95
C VAL A 251 -10.55 20.22 -11.06
N GLN A 252 -11.33 20.14 -12.14
CA GLN A 252 -12.53 20.96 -12.29
C GLN A 252 -13.56 20.69 -11.18
N SER A 253 -13.78 19.41 -10.87
CA SER A 253 -14.69 19.00 -9.80
C SER A 253 -14.24 19.53 -8.44
N LEU A 254 -12.95 19.43 -8.12
CA LEU A 254 -12.38 19.98 -6.89
C LEU A 254 -12.52 21.50 -6.81
N ILE A 255 -12.27 22.25 -7.88
CA ILE A 255 -12.46 23.70 -7.92
C ILE A 255 -13.93 24.06 -7.66
N THR A 256 -14.85 23.38 -8.34
CA THR A 256 -16.29 23.60 -8.19
C THR A 256 -16.76 23.33 -6.76
N LEU A 257 -16.36 22.19 -6.19
CA LEU A 257 -16.72 21.80 -4.82
C LEU A 257 -16.08 22.71 -3.76
N ASN A 258 -14.85 23.20 -3.99
CA ASN A 258 -14.18 24.15 -3.10
C ASN A 258 -14.92 25.48 -3.06
N ASN A 259 -15.31 26.01 -4.23
CA ASN A 259 -16.08 27.25 -4.31
C ASN A 259 -17.45 27.14 -3.62
N ALA A 260 -18.00 25.94 -3.57
CA ALA A 260 -19.23 25.62 -2.84
C ALA A 260 -19.00 25.26 -1.36
N ASN A 261 -17.77 25.35 -0.83
CA ASN A 261 -17.39 24.92 0.53
C ASN A 261 -17.85 23.49 0.88
N SER A 262 -17.84 22.60 -0.11
CA SER A 262 -18.38 21.23 0.00
C SER A 262 -17.30 20.16 0.20
N LEU A 263 -16.03 20.56 0.32
CA LEU A 263 -14.91 19.63 0.54
C LEU A 263 -14.53 19.55 2.02
N PRO A 264 -14.22 18.35 2.55
CA PRO A 264 -13.74 18.18 3.91
C PRO A 264 -12.23 18.50 4.07
N PHE A 265 -11.57 18.97 3.01
CA PHE A 265 -10.14 19.30 2.98
C PHE A 265 -9.85 20.46 2.00
N SER A 266 -8.65 21.02 2.12
CA SER A 266 -8.11 22.07 1.24
C SER A 266 -7.52 21.44 -0.04
N PRO A 267 -8.12 21.61 -1.24
CA PRO A 267 -7.72 20.87 -2.43
C PRO A 267 -6.51 21.47 -3.17
N GLU A 268 -5.99 22.62 -2.76
CA GLU A 268 -5.02 23.43 -3.51
C GLU A 268 -3.73 22.66 -3.80
N LEU A 269 -3.23 21.92 -2.80
CA LEU A 269 -2.03 21.10 -2.96
C LEU A 269 -2.25 19.95 -3.95
N LEU A 270 -3.41 19.30 -3.88
CA LEU A 270 -3.76 18.21 -4.77
C LEU A 270 -3.91 18.72 -6.21
N ILE A 271 -4.64 19.83 -6.40
CA ILE A 271 -4.80 20.49 -7.70
C ILE A 271 -3.43 20.85 -8.28
N ALA A 272 -2.53 21.45 -7.49
CA ALA A 272 -1.20 21.81 -7.93
C ALA A 272 -0.38 20.57 -8.36
N ASN A 273 -0.47 19.46 -7.63
CA ASN A 273 0.23 18.23 -7.98
C ASN A 273 -0.36 17.57 -9.23
N ILE A 274 -1.69 17.53 -9.38
CA ILE A 274 -2.34 17.03 -10.58
C ILE A 274 -1.91 17.84 -11.80
N ASN A 275 -1.94 19.17 -11.71
CA ASN A 275 -1.53 20.06 -12.81
C ASN A 275 -0.05 19.89 -13.20
N LYS A 276 0.83 19.52 -12.26
CA LYS A 276 2.21 19.16 -12.57
C LYS A 276 2.28 17.79 -13.24
N ALA A 277 1.53 16.81 -12.74
CA ALA A 277 1.49 15.47 -13.29
C ALA A 277 0.95 15.46 -14.73
N THR A 278 -0.09 16.23 -15.04
CA THR A 278 -0.67 16.29 -16.40
C THR A 278 0.32 16.84 -17.42
N LYS A 279 1.19 17.79 -17.05
CA LYS A 279 2.28 18.28 -17.92
C LYS A 279 3.29 17.21 -18.32
N VAL A 280 3.48 16.19 -17.47
CA VAL A 280 4.37 15.05 -17.76
C VAL A 280 3.71 14.06 -18.72
N LEU A 281 2.38 14.07 -18.81
CA LEU A 281 1.60 13.20 -19.70
C LEU A 281 1.35 13.81 -21.09
N LEU A 282 1.73 15.06 -21.32
CA LEU A 282 1.71 15.77 -22.61
C LEU A 282 2.99 15.48 -23.40
#